data_AF-A0A3C1SLS5-F1
#
_entry.id   AF-A0A3C1SLS5-F1
#
_cell.length_a   1.000
_cell.length_b   1.000
_cell.length_c   1.000
_cell.angle_alpha   90.00
_cell.angle_beta   90.00
_cell.angle_gamma   90.00
#
_symmetry.space_group_name_H-M   'P 1'
#
loop_
_entity.id
_entity.type
_entity.pdbx_description
1 polymer ?
#
loop_
_entity_poly.entity_id
_entity_poly.type
_entity_poly.pdbx_seq_one_letter_code
_entity_poly.pdbx_strand_id
1 'polypeptide(L)'
;MNTGSVLLTTVFWQKTNASRLKSLIQRFATRERNCFAKAKPSFLWRNRRLAAVTVFRKRFGPVPEIFTRHKLPKQDSYYIKDGEYVWRLQKPSLPPS
;
A
#
# COMPACT_ATOMS: atom_id res chain seq x y z
N MET A 1 16.95 12.67 -17.56
CA MET A 1 16.92 12.52 -16.08
C MET A 1 15.78 13.39 -15.54
N ASN A 2 14.67 12.80 -15.09
CA ASN A 2 13.48 13.54 -14.63
C ASN A 2 13.47 13.74 -13.10
N THR A 3 14.46 14.47 -12.58
CA THR A 3 14.64 14.72 -11.14
C THR A 3 13.50 15.55 -10.54
N GLY A 4 12.87 16.43 -11.32
CA GLY A 4 11.78 17.30 -10.86
C GLY A 4 10.49 16.55 -10.48
N SER A 5 10.16 15.45 -11.18
CA SER A 5 8.95 14.66 -10.87
C SER A 5 9.10 13.90 -9.56
N VAL A 6 10.29 13.39 -9.27
CA VAL A 6 10.58 12.62 -8.05
C VAL A 6 10.46 13.51 -6.80
N LEU A 7 11.05 14.71 -6.82
CA LEU A 7 10.94 15.67 -5.72
C LEU A 7 9.49 16.11 -5.47
N LEU A 8 8.74 16.43 -6.53
CA LEU A 8 7.32 16.75 -6.43
C LEU A 8 6.51 15.58 -5.84
N THR A 9 6.80 14.35 -6.25
CA THR A 9 6.14 13.18 -5.64
C THR A 9 6.52 13.03 -4.17
N THR A 10 7.79 13.15 -3.79
CA THR A 10 8.23 13.03 -2.39
C THR A 10 7.58 14.08 -1.49
N VAL A 11 7.52 15.33 -1.93
CA VAL A 11 6.82 16.41 -1.22
C VAL A 11 5.32 16.13 -1.14
N PHE A 12 4.73 15.61 -2.21
CA PHE A 12 3.33 15.18 -2.22
C PHE A 12 3.08 14.06 -1.19
N TRP A 13 3.92 13.02 -1.14
CA TRP A 13 3.81 11.93 -0.15
C TRP A 13 3.92 12.43 1.30
N GLN A 14 4.77 13.44 1.54
CA GLN A 14 4.98 14.05 2.85
C GLN A 14 3.84 14.99 3.27
N LYS A 15 3.15 15.64 2.34
CA LYS A 15 1.99 16.51 2.64
C LYS A 15 0.65 15.79 2.59
N THR A 16 0.61 14.56 2.08
CA THR A 16 -0.63 13.79 1.92
C THR A 16 -1.14 13.24 3.27
N ASN A 17 -2.45 13.33 3.50
CA ASN A 17 -3.13 12.80 4.69
C ASN A 17 -3.21 11.26 4.68
N ALA A 18 -3.34 10.66 5.87
CA ALA A 18 -3.37 9.20 6.06
C ALA A 18 -4.38 8.48 5.15
N SER A 19 -5.62 8.98 5.03
CA SER A 19 -6.66 8.37 4.18
C SER A 19 -6.26 8.29 2.70
N ARG A 20 -5.63 9.35 2.19
CA ARG A 20 -5.20 9.42 0.79
C ARG A 20 -3.97 8.55 0.54
N LEU A 21 -3.07 8.42 1.51
CA LEU A 21 -1.98 7.44 1.45
C LEU A 21 -2.50 6.00 1.46
N LYS A 22 -3.47 5.65 2.33
CA LYS A 22 -4.12 4.32 2.33
C LYS A 22 -4.71 4.01 0.96
N SER A 23 -5.43 4.96 0.39
CA SER A 23 -6.03 4.85 -0.95
C SER A 23 -4.98 4.63 -2.04
N LEU A 24 -3.82 5.30 -1.95
CA LEU A 24 -2.71 5.13 -2.90
C LEU A 24 -2.06 3.74 -2.76
N ILE A 25 -1.81 3.28 -1.53
CA ILE A 25 -1.28 1.93 -1.26
C ILE A 25 -2.20 0.87 -1.88
N GLN A 26 -3.52 0.98 -1.64
CA GLN A 26 -4.51 0.07 -2.22
C GLN A 26 -4.53 0.13 -3.75
N ARG A 27 -4.57 1.33 -4.34
CA ARG A 27 -4.56 1.50 -5.81
C ARG A 27 -3.30 0.89 -6.44
N PHE A 28 -2.15 1.06 -5.82
CA PHE A 28 -0.90 0.48 -6.32
C PHE A 28 -0.88 -1.03 -6.19
N ALA A 29 -1.41 -1.59 -5.09
CA ALA A 29 -1.57 -3.03 -4.94
C ALA A 29 -2.48 -3.62 -6.02
N THR A 30 -3.61 -2.99 -6.29
CA THR A 30 -4.54 -3.39 -7.37
C THR A 30 -3.88 -3.30 -8.74
N ARG A 31 -3.14 -2.23 -9.02
CA ARG A 31 -2.41 -2.09 -10.30
C ARG A 31 -1.27 -3.10 -10.45
N GLU A 32 -0.53 -3.39 -9.38
CA GLU A 32 0.50 -4.44 -9.36
C GLU A 32 -0.12 -5.79 -9.73
N ARG A 33 -1.25 -6.15 -9.10
CA ARG A 33 -1.98 -7.38 -9.41
C ARG A 33 -2.48 -7.41 -10.85
N ASN A 34 -3.10 -6.33 -11.33
CA ASN A 34 -3.64 -6.27 -12.69
C ASN A 34 -2.52 -6.37 -13.75
N CYS A 35 -1.35 -5.79 -13.49
CA CYS A 35 -0.18 -5.98 -14.35
C CYS A 35 0.29 -7.43 -14.32
N PHE A 36 0.43 -8.02 -13.12
CA PHE A 36 0.86 -9.41 -12.96
C PHE A 36 -0.10 -10.39 -13.66
N ALA A 37 -1.41 -10.22 -13.51
CA ALA A 37 -2.44 -11.04 -14.16
C ALA A 37 -2.39 -10.97 -15.69
N LYS A 38 -1.92 -9.84 -16.24
CA LYS A 38 -1.76 -9.62 -17.68
C LYS A 38 -0.34 -9.92 -18.19
N ALA A 39 0.50 -10.56 -17.38
CA ALA A 39 1.93 -10.78 -17.65
C ALA A 39 2.71 -9.49 -18.01
N LYS A 40 2.23 -8.33 -17.55
CA LYS A 40 2.87 -7.03 -17.76
C LYS A 40 3.85 -6.71 -16.63
N PRO A 41 4.86 -5.86 -16.88
CA PRO A 41 5.81 -5.47 -15.84
C PRO A 41 5.10 -4.83 -14.64
N SER A 42 5.20 -5.47 -13.47
CA SER A 42 4.54 -5.04 -12.23
C SER A 42 5.48 -4.33 -11.25
N PHE A 43 6.80 -4.33 -11.52
CA PHE A 43 7.83 -3.78 -10.65
C PHE A 43 7.63 -2.28 -10.33
N LEU A 44 7.13 -1.50 -11.29
CA LEU A 44 6.86 -0.07 -11.09
C LEU A 44 5.80 0.13 -9.99
N TRP A 45 4.72 -0.65 -10.05
CA TRP A 45 3.62 -0.56 -9.07
C TRP A 45 4.02 -1.14 -7.73
N ARG A 46 4.85 -2.20 -7.72
CA ARG A 46 5.48 -2.73 -6.50
C ARG A 46 6.31 -1.66 -5.79
N ASN A 47 7.22 -1.00 -6.51
CA ASN A 47 8.10 0.02 -5.93
C ASN A 47 7.30 1.22 -5.40
N ARG A 48 6.27 1.67 -6.16
CA ARG A 48 5.36 2.74 -5.71
C ARG A 48 4.56 2.35 -4.47
N ARG A 49 4.06 1.11 -4.40
CA ARG A 49 3.37 0.58 -3.23
C ARG A 49 4.29 0.58 -2.02
N LEU A 50 5.47 -0.02 -2.13
CA LEU A 50 6.42 -0.12 -1.02
C LEU A 50 6.88 1.26 -0.54
N ALA A 51 7.13 2.21 -1.46
CA ALA A 51 7.45 3.58 -1.09
C ALA A 51 6.32 4.26 -0.30
N ALA A 52 5.07 4.12 -0.76
CA ALA A 52 3.90 4.66 -0.07
C ALA A 52 3.71 4.02 1.32
N VAL A 53 3.95 2.71 1.43
CA VAL A 53 3.92 1.96 2.69
C VAL A 53 5.00 2.47 3.65
N THR A 54 6.23 2.69 3.19
CA THR A 54 7.31 3.22 4.02
C THR A 54 6.98 4.62 4.55
N VAL A 55 6.45 5.51 3.70
CA VAL A 55 6.02 6.85 4.12
C VAL A 55 4.88 6.78 5.14
N PHE A 56 3.88 5.92 4.90
CA PHE A 56 2.80 5.73 5.86
C PHE A 56 3.32 5.21 7.20
N ARG A 57 4.16 4.15 7.19
CA ARG A 57 4.76 3.57 8.38
C ARG A 57 5.50 4.60 9.23
N LYS A 58 6.30 5.45 8.58
CA LYS A 58 7.08 6.49 9.26
C LYS A 58 6.22 7.59 9.87
N ARG A 59 5.07 7.92 9.28
CA ARG A 59 4.27 9.10 9.67
C ARG A 59 3.05 8.78 10.53
N PHE A 60 2.40 7.66 10.27
CA PHE A 60 1.07 7.33 10.81
C PHE A 60 1.04 6.00 11.54
N GLY A 61 2.18 5.30 11.65
CA GLY A 61 2.28 4.02 12.33
C GLY A 61 2.04 2.81 11.42
N PRO A 62 1.78 1.64 11.99
CA PRO A 62 1.89 0.37 11.28
C PRO A 62 0.90 0.23 10.10
N VAL A 63 1.35 -0.49 9.08
CA VAL A 63 0.62 -0.80 7.85
C VAL A 63 0.29 -2.30 7.86
N PRO A 64 -0.92 -2.71 7.41
CA PRO A 64 -1.26 -4.13 7.31
C PRO A 64 -0.23 -4.91 6.50
N GLU A 65 0.17 -6.06 7.03
CA GLU A 65 1.28 -6.87 6.52
C GLU A 65 1.11 -7.27 5.05
N ILE A 66 -0.13 -7.43 4.58
CA ILE A 66 -0.41 -7.72 3.18
C ILE A 66 0.23 -6.69 2.22
N PHE A 67 0.27 -5.41 2.62
CA PHE A 67 0.85 -4.36 1.79
C PHE A 67 2.36 -4.22 1.95
N THR A 68 2.98 -4.85 2.95
CA THR A 68 4.44 -4.81 3.16
C THR A 68 5.16 -5.91 2.38
N ARG A 69 4.45 -6.98 2.01
CA ARG A 69 5.02 -8.12 1.27
C ARG A 69 5.61 -7.73 -0.08
N HIS A 70 6.72 -8.35 -0.45
CA HIS A 70 7.37 -8.12 -1.75
C HIS A 70 6.47 -8.60 -2.90
N LYS A 71 5.89 -9.79 -2.78
CA LYS A 71 4.85 -10.30 -3.69
C LYS A 71 3.50 -10.26 -2.97
N LEU A 72 2.50 -9.67 -3.61
CA LEU A 72 1.15 -9.66 -3.07
C LEU A 72 0.48 -11.04 -3.21
N PRO A 73 -0.30 -11.49 -2.22
CA PRO A 73 -1.10 -12.70 -2.34
C PRO A 73 -2.16 -12.51 -3.43
N LYS A 74 -2.54 -13.59 -4.12
CA LYS A 74 -3.66 -13.54 -5.08
C LYS A 74 -4.96 -13.35 -4.31
N GLN A 75 -5.54 -12.15 -4.36
CA GLN A 75 -6.81 -11.82 -3.72
C GLN A 75 -7.66 -10.92 -4.58
N ASP A 76 -8.97 -11.15 -4.59
CA ASP A 76 -9.94 -10.39 -5.39
C ASP A 76 -10.06 -8.93 -4.99
N SER A 77 -9.89 -8.63 -3.70
CA SER A 77 -9.88 -7.28 -3.18
C SER A 77 -8.81 -7.10 -2.11
N TYR A 78 -8.04 -6.01 -2.20
CA TYR A 78 -7.14 -5.56 -1.12
C TYR A 78 -7.81 -4.54 -0.19
N TYR A 79 -9.09 -4.25 -0.40
CA TYR A 79 -9.87 -3.34 0.44
C TYR A 79 -10.52 -4.08 1.60
N ILE A 80 -10.97 -5.31 1.32
CA ILE A 80 -11.72 -6.18 2.22
C ILE A 80 -11.06 -7.56 2.19
N LYS A 81 -10.71 -8.09 3.36
CA LYS A 81 -10.27 -9.47 3.55
C LYS A 81 -11.18 -10.09 4.60
N ASP A 82 -11.77 -11.25 4.30
CA ASP A 82 -12.67 -11.98 5.20
C ASP A 82 -13.83 -11.12 5.73
N GLY A 83 -14.39 -10.24 4.88
CA GLY A 83 -15.50 -9.34 5.24
C GLY A 83 -15.08 -8.07 6.01
N GLU A 84 -13.82 -7.95 6.42
CA GLU A 84 -13.31 -6.79 7.14
C GLU A 84 -12.38 -5.90 6.31
N TYR A 85 -12.42 -4.59 6.58
CA TYR A 85 -11.46 -3.67 5.98
C TYR A 85 -10.04 -4.03 6.41
N VAL A 86 -9.14 -4.20 5.44
CA VAL A 86 -7.74 -4.60 5.68
C VAL A 86 -7.01 -3.70 6.68
N TRP A 87 -7.42 -2.42 6.76
CA TRP A 87 -6.85 -1.47 7.71
C TRP A 87 -7.47 -1.50 9.12
N ARG A 88 -8.62 -2.15 9.31
CA ARG A 88 -9.26 -2.39 10.62
C ARG A 88 -8.76 -3.67 11.30
N LEU A 89 -8.20 -4.62 10.55
CA LEU A 89 -7.60 -5.85 11.08
C LEU A 89 -6.42 -5.62 12.04
N GLN A 90 -5.98 -4.36 12.24
CA GLN A 90 -5.05 -3.97 13.30
C GLN A 90 -5.78 -3.51 14.58
N LYS A 91 -6.92 -4.13 14.95
CA LYS A 91 -7.32 -4.07 16.36
C LYS A 91 -6.24 -4.79 17.15
N PRO A 92 -5.71 -4.21 18.25
CA PRO A 92 -4.87 -4.98 19.15
C PRO A 92 -5.68 -6.19 19.58
N SER A 93 -5.14 -7.39 19.35
CA SER A 93 -5.63 -8.59 19.98
C SER A 93 -5.53 -8.35 21.48
N LEU A 94 -6.67 -8.05 22.12
CA LEU A 94 -6.78 -8.18 23.57
C LEU A 94 -6.41 -9.63 23.91
N PRO A 95 -5.53 -9.88 24.88
CA PRO A 95 -5.25 -11.23 25.32
C PRO A 95 -6.56 -11.84 25.85
N PRO A 96 -6.77 -13.16 25.68
CA PRO A 96 -7.89 -13.83 26.35
C PRO A 96 -7.73 -13.67 27.86
N SER A 97 -8.82 -13.25 28.52
CA SER A 97 -8.96 -13.23 29.98
C SER A 97 -9.09 -14.63 30.53
#